data_AF-A0A942A8V3-F1
#
_entry.id   AF-A0A942A8V3-F1
#
_cell.length_a   1.000
_cell.length_b   1.000
_cell.length_c   1.000
_cell.angle_alpha   90.00
_cell.angle_beta   90.00
_cell.angle_gamma   90.00
#
_symmetry.space_group_name_H-M   'P 1'
#
loop_
_entity.id
_entity.type
_entity.pdbx_description
1 polymer ?
#
loop_
_entity_poly.entity_id
_entity_poly.type
_entity_poly.pdbx_seq_one_letter_code
_entity_poly.pdbx_strand_id
1 'polypeptide(L)'
;MVKMKYLMGIAFCAALISCSEVKKEFIEENVEFAHKQIGNEIKLIEESGKFMNPTTLNSDGSVYYCNLTDWRSGFFPGSIWYLYELTGDKTLLPIARKYTEEVKDAKNITWNHDVGFMIYCSFGNGLRLTGDEEYKNVIVEAARSLSTRFRPVAG
;
A
#
# COMPACT_ATOMS: atom_id res chain seq x y z
N MET A 1 14.07 -54.20 16.01
CA MET A 1 12.76 -53.59 15.69
C MET A 1 12.33 -52.47 16.65
N VAL A 2 13.02 -52.24 17.78
CA VAL A 2 12.70 -51.18 18.76
C VAL A 2 13.27 -49.80 18.37
N LYS A 3 14.44 -49.73 17.72
CA LYS A 3 15.08 -48.47 17.29
C LYS A 3 14.29 -47.68 16.23
N MET A 4 13.47 -48.34 15.40
CA MET A 4 12.70 -47.68 14.33
C MET A 4 11.50 -46.88 14.86
N LYS A 5 10.91 -47.30 15.98
CA LYS A 5 9.75 -46.61 16.59
C LYS A 5 10.13 -45.26 17.21
N TYR A 6 11.35 -45.14 17.76
CA TYR A 6 11.85 -43.88 18.31
C TYR A 6 12.25 -42.88 17.22
N LEU A 7 12.78 -43.35 16.07
CA LEU A 7 13.06 -42.47 14.92
C LEU A 7 11.79 -41.86 14.31
N MET A 8 10.68 -42.62 14.26
CA MET A 8 9.40 -42.12 13.75
C MET A 8 8.72 -41.13 14.73
N GLY A 9 8.96 -41.27 16.05
CA GLY A 9 8.47 -40.34 17.07
C GLY A 9 9.21 -39.00 17.09
N ILE A 10 10.52 -38.99 16.82
CA ILE A 10 11.33 -37.75 16.78
C ILE A 10 10.99 -36.92 15.52
N ALA A 11 10.72 -37.57 14.39
CA ALA A 11 10.28 -36.88 13.17
C ALA A 11 8.89 -36.23 13.31
N PHE A 12 8.00 -36.81 14.11
CA PHE A 12 6.66 -36.26 14.35
C PHE A 12 6.68 -35.05 15.30
N CYS A 13 7.62 -34.99 16.26
CA CYS A 13 7.80 -33.82 17.13
C CYS A 13 8.46 -32.64 16.41
N ALA A 14 9.34 -32.87 15.44
CA ALA A 14 9.94 -31.80 14.64
C ALA A 14 8.94 -31.11 13.69
N ALA A 15 7.90 -31.83 13.25
CA ALA A 15 6.82 -31.29 12.42
C ALA A 15 5.86 -30.36 13.21
N LEU A 16 5.88 -30.41 14.55
CA LEU A 16 5.03 -29.59 15.42
C LEU A 16 5.68 -28.25 15.85
N ILE A 17 6.94 -28.00 15.49
CA ILE A 17 7.67 -26.75 15.82
C ILE A 17 7.55 -25.70 14.69
N SER A 18 6.84 -25.99 13.60
CA SER A 18 6.67 -25.06 12.47
C SER A 18 5.69 -23.89 12.73
N CYS A 19 5.31 -23.65 13.98
CA CYS A 19 4.68 -22.40 14.42
C CYS A 19 5.72 -21.59 15.21
N SER A 20 6.66 -20.97 14.52
CA SER A 20 7.40 -19.86 15.11
C SER A 20 6.48 -18.65 15.15
N GLU A 21 6.16 -18.14 16.34
CA GLU A 21 5.74 -16.76 16.52
C GLU A 21 6.64 -15.86 15.67
N VAL A 22 6.04 -14.98 14.85
CA VAL A 22 6.82 -13.97 14.12
C VAL A 22 7.53 -13.15 15.19
N LYS A 23 8.87 -13.26 15.23
CA LYS A 23 9.66 -12.53 16.23
C LYS A 23 9.45 -11.04 16.01
N LYS A 24 9.14 -10.32 17.09
CA LYS A 24 8.99 -8.85 17.08
C LYS A 24 10.15 -8.15 16.36
N GLU A 25 11.37 -8.64 16.57
CA GLU A 25 12.60 -8.18 15.91
C GLU A 25 12.52 -8.24 14.37
N PHE A 26 12.00 -9.34 13.80
CA PHE A 26 11.82 -9.46 12.35
C PHE A 26 10.88 -8.38 11.79
N ILE A 27 9.80 -8.05 12.51
CA ILE A 27 8.86 -7.02 12.07
C ILE A 27 9.51 -5.63 12.15
N GLU A 28 10.17 -5.32 13.27
CA GLU A 28 10.84 -4.03 13.46
C GLU A 28 11.94 -3.79 12.41
N GLU A 29 12.77 -4.81 12.14
CA GLU A 29 13.80 -4.75 11.10
C GLU A 29 13.22 -4.48 9.70
N ASN A 30 12.12 -5.16 9.34
CA ASN A 30 11.51 -4.99 8.02
C ASN A 30 10.77 -3.66 7.88
N VAL A 31 10.15 -3.15 8.96
CA VAL A 31 9.54 -1.81 8.96
C VAL A 31 10.61 -0.73 8.83
N GLU A 32 11.72 -0.84 9.55
CA GLU A 32 12.86 0.08 9.44
C GLU A 32 13.49 0.05 8.04
N PHE A 33 13.61 -1.15 7.45
CA PHE A 33 14.07 -1.29 6.07
C PHE A 33 13.10 -0.62 5.08
N ALA A 34 11.79 -0.87 5.23
CA ALA A 34 10.77 -0.23 4.39
C ALA A 34 10.77 1.30 4.54
N HIS A 35 10.98 1.81 5.75
CA HIS A 35 11.09 3.25 6.01
C HIS A 35 12.23 3.87 5.21
N LYS A 36 13.42 3.23 5.22
CA LYS A 36 14.57 3.67 4.43
C LYS A 36 14.31 3.63 2.92
N GLN A 37 13.70 2.55 2.42
CA GLN A 37 13.44 2.44 0.97
C GLN A 37 12.42 3.47 0.49
N ILE A 38 11.29 3.62 1.20
CA ILE A 38 10.28 4.63 0.87
C ILE A 38 10.84 6.05 1.06
N GLY A 39 11.68 6.28 2.08
CA GLY A 39 12.36 7.57 2.28
C GLY A 39 13.29 7.94 1.12
N ASN A 40 14.06 6.99 0.60
CA ASN A 40 14.89 7.20 -0.60
C ASN A 40 14.04 7.51 -1.83
N GLU A 41 12.94 6.81 -2.02
CA GLU A 41 12.01 7.01 -3.12
C GLU A 41 11.37 8.42 -3.06
N ILE A 42 10.86 8.82 -1.89
CA ILE A 42 10.33 10.17 -1.66
C ILE A 42 11.40 11.22 -2.01
N LYS A 43 12.64 11.03 -1.53
CA LYS A 43 13.73 11.96 -1.81
C LYS A 43 13.98 12.12 -3.32
N LEU A 44 14.07 11.02 -4.06
CA LEU A 44 14.30 11.04 -5.51
C LEU A 44 13.16 11.74 -6.26
N ILE A 45 11.92 11.48 -5.86
CA ILE A 45 10.74 12.11 -6.48
C ILE A 45 10.71 13.61 -6.19
N GLU A 46 10.92 14.03 -4.94
CA GLU A 46 10.95 15.45 -4.56
C GLU A 46 12.08 16.21 -5.28
N GLU A 47 13.27 15.62 -5.39
CA GLU A 47 14.41 16.21 -6.11
C GLU A 47 14.13 16.36 -7.62
N SER A 48 13.27 15.52 -8.19
CA SER A 48 12.88 15.62 -9.61
C SER A 48 11.97 16.81 -9.91
N GLY A 49 11.32 17.39 -8.89
CA GLY A 49 10.34 18.47 -9.03
C GLY A 49 9.05 18.08 -9.76
N LYS A 50 8.83 16.78 -10.01
CA LYS A 50 7.63 16.27 -10.70
C LYS A 50 6.81 15.43 -9.73
N PHE A 51 5.48 15.48 -9.88
CA PHE A 51 4.60 14.51 -9.25
C PHE A 51 4.61 13.20 -10.04
N MET A 52 4.98 12.11 -9.38
CA MET A 52 5.07 10.80 -10.01
C MET A 52 4.93 9.70 -8.97
N ASN A 53 4.16 8.65 -9.27
CA ASN A 53 3.96 7.51 -8.36
C ASN A 53 4.73 6.29 -8.89
N PRO A 54 5.71 5.75 -8.15
CA PRO A 54 6.48 4.59 -8.57
C PRO A 54 5.61 3.33 -8.58
N THR A 55 5.89 2.44 -9.54
CA THR A 55 5.08 1.22 -9.69
C THR A 55 5.91 -0.06 -9.89
N THR A 56 6.87 -0.04 -10.81
CA THR A 56 7.66 -1.20 -11.22
C THR A 56 8.99 -0.74 -11.80
N LEU A 57 9.90 -1.66 -12.04
CA LEU A 57 11.11 -1.42 -12.82
C LEU A 57 10.85 -1.66 -14.32
N ASN A 58 11.47 -0.84 -15.16
CA ASN A 58 11.65 -1.09 -16.57
C ASN A 58 12.73 -2.17 -16.79
N SER A 59 12.85 -2.69 -18.01
CA SER A 59 13.85 -3.72 -18.35
C SER A 59 15.30 -3.26 -18.19
N ASP A 60 15.55 -1.95 -18.20
CA ASP A 60 16.87 -1.35 -17.98
C ASP A 60 17.16 -1.06 -16.49
N GLY A 61 16.24 -1.42 -15.60
CA GLY A 61 16.35 -1.19 -14.16
C GLY A 61 15.92 0.20 -13.69
N SER A 62 15.52 1.11 -14.59
CA SER A 62 14.93 2.40 -14.21
C SER A 62 13.52 2.22 -13.63
N VAL A 63 13.09 3.13 -12.75
CA VAL A 63 11.73 3.10 -12.19
C VAL A 63 10.72 3.60 -13.20
N TYR A 64 9.64 2.82 -13.41
CA TYR A 64 8.45 3.29 -14.08
C TYR A 64 7.56 4.05 -13.09
N TYR A 65 7.34 5.32 -13.39
CA TYR A 65 6.41 6.15 -12.67
C TYR A 65 5.13 6.38 -13.46
N CYS A 66 4.01 6.28 -12.76
CA CYS A 66 2.69 6.48 -13.32
C CYS A 66 2.11 7.85 -12.95
N ASN A 67 1.14 8.29 -13.76
CA ASN A 67 0.33 9.47 -13.48
C ASN A 67 -0.95 9.06 -12.72
N LEU A 68 -1.79 10.04 -12.36
CA LEU A 68 -3.02 9.79 -11.60
C LEU A 68 -4.01 8.83 -12.27
N THR A 69 -3.99 8.70 -13.61
CA THR A 69 -4.97 7.88 -14.38
C THR A 69 -4.60 6.40 -14.47
N ASP A 70 -3.38 6.04 -14.07
CA ASP A 70 -2.96 4.65 -13.94
C ASP A 70 -3.63 4.01 -12.72
N TRP A 71 -4.11 2.78 -12.86
CA TRP A 71 -4.79 2.05 -11.79
C TRP A 71 -3.95 1.88 -10.51
N ARG A 72 -2.63 2.01 -10.63
CA ARG A 72 -1.66 1.88 -9.53
C ARG A 72 -1.40 3.18 -8.77
N SER A 73 -1.99 4.29 -9.19
CA SER A 73 -1.65 5.63 -8.67
C SER A 73 -1.90 5.80 -7.17
N GLY A 74 -2.86 5.07 -6.59
CA GLY A 74 -3.17 5.17 -5.16
C GLY A 74 -2.27 4.34 -4.23
N PHE A 75 -1.43 3.45 -4.77
CA PHE A 75 -0.62 2.54 -3.92
C PHE A 75 0.51 3.25 -3.19
N PHE A 76 1.29 4.09 -3.89
CA PHE A 76 2.41 4.81 -3.27
C PHE A 76 1.97 5.72 -2.10
N PRO A 77 1.00 6.64 -2.25
CA PRO A 77 0.46 7.38 -1.10
C PRO A 77 -0.09 6.47 0.00
N GLY A 78 -0.72 5.35 -0.35
CA GLY A 78 -1.18 4.35 0.63
C GLY A 78 -0.05 3.72 1.45
N SER A 79 1.08 3.40 0.81
CA SER A 79 2.27 2.88 1.49
C SER A 79 2.86 3.89 2.47
N ILE A 80 2.84 5.19 2.14
CA ILE A 80 3.31 6.25 3.05
C ILE A 80 2.38 6.35 4.27
N TRP A 81 1.06 6.23 4.09
CA TRP A 81 0.11 6.17 5.20
C TRP A 81 0.34 4.96 6.11
N TYR A 82 0.57 3.77 5.54
CA TYR A 82 0.90 2.59 6.33
C TYR A 82 2.21 2.76 7.09
N LEU A 83 3.23 3.36 6.46
CA LEU A 83 4.50 3.61 7.13
C LEU A 83 4.34 4.60 8.29
N TYR A 84 3.53 5.65 8.12
CA TYR A 84 3.15 6.57 9.20
C TYR A 84 2.49 5.84 10.36
N GLU A 85 1.53 4.96 10.09
CA GLU A 85 0.84 4.16 11.10
C GLU A 85 1.78 3.19 11.84
N LEU A 86 2.68 2.52 11.10
CA LEU A 86 3.62 1.54 11.65
C LEU A 86 4.72 2.15 12.51
N THR A 87 5.17 3.36 12.17
CA THR A 87 6.34 3.99 12.79
C THR A 87 5.99 5.13 13.75
N GLY A 88 4.81 5.74 13.59
CA GLY A 88 4.46 6.98 14.29
C GLY A 88 5.28 8.21 13.84
N ASP A 89 6.07 8.10 12.76
CA ASP A 89 6.92 9.17 12.27
C ASP A 89 6.09 10.32 11.69
N LYS A 90 5.95 11.39 12.48
CA LYS A 90 5.16 12.58 12.12
C LYS A 90 5.70 13.34 10.91
N THR A 91 6.95 13.09 10.48
CA THR A 91 7.49 13.72 9.26
C THR A 91 6.83 13.18 8.00
N LEU A 92 6.27 11.97 8.04
CA LEU A 92 5.54 11.35 6.92
C LEU A 92 4.15 11.93 6.72
N LEU A 93 3.52 12.53 7.74
CA LEU A 93 2.16 13.05 7.65
C LEU A 93 1.98 14.11 6.55
N PRO A 94 2.78 15.20 6.47
CA PRO A 94 2.65 16.17 5.38
C PRO A 94 2.92 15.55 4.00
N ILE A 95 3.83 14.56 3.92
CA ILE A 95 4.14 13.85 2.68
C ILE A 95 2.94 12.99 2.24
N ALA A 96 2.39 12.17 3.14
CA ALA A 96 1.22 11.33 2.87
C ALA A 96 0.03 12.15 2.37
N ARG A 97 -0.22 13.32 2.99
CA ARG A 97 -1.24 14.27 2.54
C ARG A 97 -0.97 14.81 1.14
N LYS A 98 0.27 15.25 0.86
CA LYS A 98 0.67 15.75 -0.46
C LYS A 98 0.40 14.72 -1.56
N TYR A 99 0.94 13.51 -1.43
CA TYR A 99 0.78 12.46 -2.44
C TYR A 99 -0.67 11.94 -2.55
N THR A 100 -1.46 12.05 -1.48
CA THR A 100 -2.90 11.76 -1.52
C THR A 100 -3.66 12.80 -2.34
N GLU A 101 -3.42 14.09 -2.12
CA GLU A 101 -4.12 15.15 -2.86
C GLU A 101 -3.81 15.14 -4.36
N GLU A 102 -2.62 14.73 -4.75
CA GLU A 102 -2.22 14.66 -6.16
C GLU A 102 -2.98 13.59 -6.97
N VAL A 103 -3.58 12.59 -6.30
CA VAL A 103 -4.45 11.60 -6.96
C VAL A 103 -5.94 11.95 -6.87
N LYS A 104 -6.30 13.11 -6.30
CA LYS A 104 -7.70 13.53 -6.05
C LYS A 104 -8.59 13.44 -7.28
N ASP A 105 -8.08 13.84 -8.43
CA ASP A 105 -8.87 13.92 -9.66
C ASP A 105 -9.20 12.55 -10.25
N ALA A 106 -8.57 11.47 -9.78
CA ALA A 106 -8.97 10.11 -10.12
C ALA A 106 -10.41 9.79 -9.66
N LYS A 107 -10.97 10.54 -8.71
CA LYS A 107 -12.38 10.39 -8.28
C LYS A 107 -13.40 10.59 -9.40
N ASN A 108 -13.01 11.30 -10.47
CA ASN A 108 -13.88 11.61 -11.62
C ASN A 108 -13.80 10.53 -12.73
N ILE A 109 -12.96 9.50 -12.57
CA ILE A 109 -12.76 8.46 -13.59
C ILE A 109 -13.96 7.50 -13.60
N THR A 110 -14.62 7.39 -14.74
CA THR A 110 -15.79 6.50 -14.93
C THR A 110 -15.52 5.35 -15.91
N TRP A 111 -14.37 5.36 -16.58
CA TRP A 111 -14.08 4.45 -17.70
C TRP A 111 -13.33 3.16 -17.32
N ASN A 112 -12.81 3.03 -16.08
CA ASN A 112 -12.23 1.78 -15.54
C ASN A 112 -12.74 1.47 -14.12
N HIS A 113 -12.55 0.24 -13.65
CA HIS A 113 -13.05 -0.21 -12.34
C HIS A 113 -12.07 0.01 -11.18
N ASP A 114 -10.84 0.42 -11.47
CA ASP A 114 -9.76 0.52 -10.48
C ASP A 114 -9.78 1.81 -9.67
N VAL A 115 -10.81 2.65 -9.85
CA VAL A 115 -11.02 3.89 -9.08
C VAL A 115 -10.89 3.66 -7.57
N GLY A 116 -11.30 2.48 -7.09
CA GLY A 116 -11.09 2.05 -5.71
C GLY A 116 -9.61 1.99 -5.30
N PHE A 117 -8.73 1.40 -6.11
CA PHE A 117 -7.29 1.41 -5.83
C PHE A 117 -6.71 2.82 -5.90
N MET A 118 -7.15 3.60 -6.88
CA MET A 118 -6.62 4.95 -7.13
C MET A 118 -6.95 5.92 -5.98
N ILE A 119 -8.16 5.81 -5.40
CA ILE A 119 -8.66 6.73 -4.36
C ILE A 119 -8.68 6.11 -2.96
N TYR A 120 -9.16 4.89 -2.79
CA TYR A 120 -9.39 4.35 -1.45
C TYR A 120 -8.09 3.90 -0.76
N CYS A 121 -7.06 3.50 -1.52
CA CYS A 121 -5.73 3.23 -0.94
C CYS A 121 -5.06 4.49 -0.37
N SER A 122 -5.36 5.67 -0.91
CA SER A 122 -4.81 6.96 -0.47
C SER A 122 -5.77 7.67 0.49
N PHE A 123 -6.85 8.26 -0.03
CA PHE A 123 -7.86 9.00 0.73
C PHE A 123 -8.53 8.14 1.81
N GLY A 124 -8.78 6.85 1.54
CA GLY A 124 -9.37 5.95 2.53
C GLY A 124 -8.48 5.75 3.77
N ASN A 125 -7.18 5.57 3.55
CA ASN A 125 -6.21 5.51 4.63
C ASN A 125 -6.03 6.85 5.35
N GLY A 126 -6.00 7.95 4.59
CA GLY A 126 -6.00 9.30 5.16
C GLY A 126 -7.19 9.51 6.10
N LEU A 127 -8.42 9.22 5.65
CA LEU A 127 -9.63 9.40 6.45
C LEU A 127 -9.58 8.55 7.73
N ARG A 128 -9.17 7.29 7.59
CA ARG A 128 -9.05 6.34 8.71
C ARG A 128 -8.08 6.82 9.79
N LEU A 129 -6.96 7.44 9.39
CA LEU A 129 -5.87 7.82 10.30
C LEU A 129 -5.98 9.25 10.84
N THR A 130 -6.62 10.16 10.11
CA THR A 130 -6.70 11.58 10.49
C THR A 130 -8.10 12.05 10.86
N GLY A 131 -9.15 11.33 10.44
CA GLY A 131 -10.55 11.77 10.58
C GLY A 131 -10.90 12.99 9.71
N ASP A 132 -10.10 13.29 8.68
CA ASP A 132 -10.33 14.45 7.81
C ASP A 132 -11.57 14.24 6.92
N GLU A 133 -12.65 14.97 7.21
CA GLU A 133 -13.91 14.87 6.48
C GLU A 133 -13.81 15.34 5.01
N GLU A 134 -12.78 16.11 4.62
CA GLU A 134 -12.58 16.44 3.20
C GLU A 134 -12.29 15.19 2.35
N TYR A 135 -11.59 14.21 2.93
CA TYR A 135 -11.30 12.94 2.26
C TYR A 135 -12.55 12.11 2.01
N LYS A 136 -13.52 12.17 2.92
CA LYS A 136 -14.81 11.50 2.75
C LYS A 136 -15.55 11.99 1.51
N ASN A 137 -15.53 13.29 1.24
CA ASN A 137 -16.16 13.85 0.04
C ASN A 137 -15.51 13.31 -1.25
N VAL A 138 -14.19 13.16 -1.26
CA VAL A 138 -13.45 12.56 -2.39
C VAL A 138 -13.80 11.08 -2.57
N ILE A 139 -13.85 10.32 -1.48
CA ILE A 139 -14.20 8.90 -1.49
C ILE A 139 -15.63 8.68 -2.00
N VAL A 140 -16.59 9.48 -1.54
CA VAL A 140 -17.99 9.37 -1.98
C VAL A 140 -18.10 9.67 -3.47
N GLU A 141 -17.37 10.67 -3.97
CA GLU A 141 -17.38 10.98 -5.41
C GLU A 141 -16.76 9.85 -6.25
N ALA A 142 -15.65 9.29 -5.79
CA ALA A 142 -15.03 8.12 -6.42
C ALA A 142 -15.98 6.92 -6.43
N ALA A 143 -16.74 6.69 -5.35
CA ALA A 143 -17.74 5.63 -5.28
C ALA A 143 -18.91 5.87 -6.26
N ARG A 144 -19.35 7.12 -6.44
CA ARG A 144 -20.34 7.47 -7.48
C ARG A 144 -19.81 7.15 -8.86
N SER A 145 -18.60 7.58 -9.19
CA SER A 145 -17.96 7.29 -10.48
C SER A 145 -17.84 5.79 -10.73
N LEU A 146 -17.40 5.01 -9.74
CA LEU A 146 -17.32 3.56 -9.83
C LEU A 146 -18.69 2.91 -10.03
N SER A 147 -19.74 3.40 -9.35
CA SER A 147 -21.09 2.85 -9.44
C SER A 147 -21.71 2.95 -10.85
N THR A 148 -21.27 3.91 -11.68
CA THR A 148 -21.72 4.03 -13.09
C THR A 148 -21.34 2.81 -13.94
N ARG A 149 -20.42 1.99 -13.45
CA ARG A 149 -19.93 0.79 -14.12
C ARG A 149 -20.73 -0.47 -13.81
N PHE A 150 -21.58 -0.45 -12.79
CA PHE A 150 -22.45 -1.58 -12.48
C PHE A 150 -23.31 -1.96 -13.68
N ARG A 151 -23.53 -3.27 -13.88
CA ARG A 151 -24.36 -3.80 -14.97
C ARG A 151 -25.42 -4.70 -14.35
N PRO A 152 -26.66 -4.23 -14.14
CA PRO A 152 -27.67 -4.97 -13.38
C PRO A 152 -27.91 -6.41 -13.82
N VAL A 153 -27.73 -6.71 -15.12
CA VAL A 153 -27.90 -8.05 -15.68
C VAL A 153 -26.72 -8.98 -15.34
N ALA A 154 -25.51 -8.44 -15.30
CA ALA A 154 -24.30 -9.21 -15.01
C ALA A 154 -24.00 -9.30 -13.50
N GLY A 155 -24.43 -8.30 -12.73
CA GLY A 155 -24.01 -8.05 -11.34
C GLY A 155 -22.91 -7.00 -11.26
#